data_AF-A0A1C3H3G1-F1
#
_entry.id   AF-A0A1C3H3G1-F1
#
_cell.length_a   1.000
_cell.length_b   1.000
_cell.length_c   1.000
_cell.angle_alpha   90.00
_cell.angle_beta   90.00
_cell.angle_gamma   90.00
#
_symmetry.space_group_name_H-M   'P 1'
#
loop_
_entity.id
_entity.type
_entity.pdbx_description
1 polymer ?
#
loop_
_entity_poly.entity_id
_entity_poly.type
_entity_poly.pdbx_seq_one_letter_code
_entity_poly.pdbx_strand_id
1 'polypeptide(L)' 'MMNVLRLKDGVPTAYLHERSALTLDELRATLTQFIAQGLIEADIEQHLKTSERGFALLNNVLDAFL' A
#
# COMPACT_ATOMS: atom_id res chain seq x y z
N MET A 1 1.11 -7.80 -7.84
CA MET A 1 -0.27 -7.42 -7.40
C MET A 1 -0.16 -6.04 -6.71
N MET A 2 -1.22 -5.30 -6.35
CA MET A 2 -1.15 -3.92 -5.73
C MET A 2 -1.17 -2.66 -6.61
N ASN A 3 -1.92 -2.66 -7.73
CA ASN A 3 -2.12 -1.45 -8.54
C ASN A 3 -2.75 -0.26 -7.78
N VAL A 4 -3.40 -0.53 -6.65
CA VAL A 4 -3.96 0.46 -5.74
C VAL A 4 -2.94 1.50 -5.28
N LEU A 5 -1.67 1.10 -5.11
CA LEU A 5 -0.58 1.98 -4.69
C LEU A 5 -0.19 3.00 -5.78
N ARG A 6 -0.71 2.87 -7.01
CA ARG A 6 -0.52 3.84 -8.09
C ARG A 6 -1.47 5.04 -7.98
N LEU A 7 -2.50 4.96 -7.14
CA LEU A 7 -3.49 6.02 -6.97
C LEU A 7 -2.93 7.08 -6.03
N LYS A 8 -2.72 8.29 -6.56
CA LYS A 8 -2.11 9.40 -5.82
C LYS A 8 -2.87 9.77 -4.57
N ASP A 9 -4.20 9.69 -4.63
CA ASP A 9 -5.06 9.97 -3.49
C ASP A 9 -5.25 8.76 -2.58
N GLY A 10 -4.66 7.59 -2.90
CA GLY A 10 -4.89 6.35 -2.17
C GLY A 10 -6.30 5.79 -2.37
N VAL A 11 -6.65 4.81 -1.54
CA VAL A 11 -8.02 4.29 -1.44
C VAL A 11 -8.38 3.92 -0.01
N PRO A 12 -9.67 3.86 0.33
CA PRO A 12 -10.13 3.19 1.55
C PRO A 12 -9.64 1.74 1.62
N THR A 13 -9.07 1.35 2.76
CA THR A 13 -8.51 0.00 2.94
C THR A 13 -9.54 -1.10 2.77
N ALA A 14 -10.82 -0.81 3.04
CA ALA A 14 -11.95 -1.71 2.77
C ALA A 14 -11.98 -2.22 1.32
N TYR A 15 -11.55 -1.40 0.35
CA TYR A 15 -11.52 -1.81 -1.07
C TYR A 15 -10.51 -2.91 -1.37
N LEU A 16 -9.52 -3.12 -0.50
CA LEU A 16 -8.60 -4.24 -0.63
C LEU A 16 -9.38 -5.57 -0.55
N HIS A 17 -10.25 -5.70 0.44
CA HIS A 17 -11.07 -6.90 0.64
C HIS A 17 -12.25 -6.98 -0.34
N GLU A 18 -12.87 -5.84 -0.69
CA GLU A 18 -14.01 -5.84 -1.62
C GLU A 18 -13.63 -6.12 -3.07
N ARG A 19 -12.40 -5.76 -3.47
CA ARG A 19 -11.96 -5.78 -4.88
C ARG A 19 -10.79 -6.73 -5.14
N SER A 20 -10.30 -7.41 -4.11
CA SER A 20 -9.28 -8.45 -4.23
C SER A 20 -9.50 -9.53 -3.19
N ALA A 21 -8.90 -10.69 -3.39
CA ALA A 21 -8.89 -11.76 -2.39
C ALA A 21 -7.86 -11.52 -1.25
N LEU A 22 -7.20 -10.35 -1.24
CA LEU A 22 -6.19 -10.01 -0.25
C LEU A 22 -6.83 -9.36 0.98
N THR A 23 -6.29 -9.70 2.13
CA THR A 23 -6.59 -9.08 3.42
C THR A 23 -5.47 -8.13 3.82
N LEU A 24 -5.79 -7.15 4.66
CA LEU A 24 -4.78 -6.24 5.20
C LEU A 24 -3.72 -7.00 6.01
N ASP A 25 -4.14 -8.04 6.75
CA ASP A 25 -3.24 -8.84 7.60
C ASP A 25 -2.19 -9.60 6.79
N GLU A 26 -2.53 -10.12 5.61
CA GLU A 26 -1.56 -10.75 4.71
C GLU A 26 -0.48 -9.77 4.22
N LEU A 27 -0.83 -8.49 4.08
CA LEU A 27 0.07 -7.44 3.62
C LEU A 27 0.74 -6.65 4.75
N ARG A 28 0.29 -6.85 6.00
CA ARG A 28 0.63 -6.01 7.16
C ARG A 28 2.13 -5.93 7.39
N ALA A 29 2.85 -7.04 7.26
CA ALA A 29 4.31 -7.05 7.45
C ALA A 29 5.03 -6.13 6.45
N THR A 30 4.72 -6.28 5.16
CA THR A 30 5.31 -5.48 4.08
C THR A 30 4.91 -4.01 4.20
N LEU A 31 3.63 -3.73 4.47
CA LEU A 31 3.13 -2.36 4.65
C LEU A 31 3.79 -1.68 5.85
N THR A 32 3.96 -2.38 6.97
CA THR A 32 4.64 -1.83 8.16
C THR A 32 6.09 -1.47 7.86
N GLN A 33 6.81 -2.31 7.11
CA GLN A 33 8.16 -2.01 6.66
C GLN A 33 8.19 -0.77 5.76
N PHE A 34 7.20 -0.60 4.88
CA PHE A 34 7.11 0.55 3.98
C PHE A 34 6.71 1.84 4.70
N ILE A 35 5.87 1.76 5.74
CA ILE A 35 5.59 2.88 6.64
C ILE A 35 6.88 3.31 7.34
N ALA A 36 7.65 2.37 7.89
CA ALA A 36 8.93 2.69 8.56
C ALA A 36 9.95 3.35 7.61
N GLN A 37 9.88 3.06 6.31
CA GLN A 37 10.71 3.69 5.27
C GLN A 37 10.12 5.00 4.71
N GLY A 38 8.92 5.40 5.14
CA GLY A 38 8.20 6.56 4.65
C GLY A 38 7.72 6.43 3.20
N LEU A 39 7.47 5.20 2.73
CA LEU A 39 6.96 4.90 1.38
C LEU A 39 5.43 4.82 1.32
N ILE A 40 4.79 4.52 2.45
CA ILE A 40 3.33 4.45 2.60
C ILE A 40 2.94 5.27 3.84
N GLU A 41 1.78 5.91 3.77
CA GLU A 41 1.20 6.64 4.90
C GLU A 41 0.90 5.71 6.08
N ALA A 42 1.02 6.20 7.32
CA ALA A 42 0.89 5.34 8.50
C ALA A 42 -0.54 4.79 8.74
N ASP A 43 -1.58 5.45 8.22
CA ASP A 43 -2.99 5.13 8.47
C ASP A 43 -3.54 4.04 7.54
N ILE A 44 -2.80 2.93 7.40
CA ILE A 44 -3.16 1.83 6.49
C ILE A 44 -4.42 1.06 6.89
N GLU A 45 -4.92 1.23 8.12
CA GLU A 45 -6.17 0.59 8.58
C GLU A 45 -7.40 1.25 7.94
N GLN A 46 -7.35 2.57 7.76
CA GLN A 46 -8.44 3.34 7.16
C GLN A 46 -8.19 3.58 5.67
N HIS A 47 -6.94 3.88 5.31
CA HIS A 47 -6.62 4.43 4.02
C HIS A 47 -5.24 4.01 3.51
N LEU A 48 -5.23 3.19 2.46
CA LEU A 48 -4.03 2.73 1.81
C LEU A 48 -3.55 3.76 0.78
N LYS A 49 -2.51 4.52 1.14
CA LYS A 49 -1.95 5.59 0.30
C LYS A 49 -0.43 5.55 0.28
N THR A 50 0.14 5.62 -0.92
CA THR A 50 1.58 5.76 -1.12
C THR A 50 1.99 7.21 -0.91
N SER A 51 3.09 7.43 -0.17
CA SER A 51 3.63 8.77 0.04
C SER A 51 4.28 9.31 -1.24
N GLU A 52 4.60 10.60 -1.29
CA GLU A 52 5.34 11.19 -2.43
C GLU A 52 6.68 10.46 -2.69
N ARG A 53 7.38 10.09 -1.61
CA ARG A 53 8.62 9.31 -1.70
C ARG A 53 8.37 7.90 -2.21
N GLY A 54 7.31 7.24 -1.75
CA GLY A 54 6.89 5.94 -2.26
C GLY A 54 6.56 5.96 -3.75
N PHE A 55 5.94 7.05 -4.23
CA PHE A 55 5.69 7.25 -5.66
C PHE A 55 6.96 7.39 -6.49
N ALA A 56 7.98 8.07 -5.98
CA ALA A 56 9.28 8.16 -6.64
C ALA A 56 9.97 6.79 -6.77
N LEU A 57 9.63 5.84 -5.89
CA LEU A 57 10.16 4.48 -5.85
C LEU A 57 9.11 3.42 -6.18
N LEU A 58 8.05 3.80 -6.91
CA LEU A 58 6.83 2.99 -7.05
C LEU A 58 7.09 1.59 -7.61
N ASN A 59 8.05 1.44 -8.52
CA ASN A 59 8.41 0.13 -9.04
C ASN A 59 8.96 -0.78 -7.94
N ASN A 60 9.89 -0.28 -7.11
CA ASN A 60 10.44 -1.03 -5.98
C ASN A 60 9.35 -1.38 -4.95
N VAL A 61 8.39 -0.49 -4.74
CA VAL A 61 7.24 -0.73 -3.85
C VAL A 61 6.35 -1.86 -4.40
N LEU A 62 6.09 -1.87 -5.71
CA LEU A 62 5.23 -2.88 -6.34
C LEU A 62 5.93 -4.24 -6.48
N ASP A 63 7.24 -4.26 -6.70
CA ASP A 63 8.04 -5.49 -6.84
C ASP A 63 8.05 -6.33 -5.56
N ALA A 64 7.84 -5.70 -4.39
CA ALA A 64 7.71 -6.42 -3.12
C ALA A 64 6.40 -7.23 -2.98
N PHE A 65 5.47 -7.10 -3.95
CA PHE A 65 4.20 -7.83 -4.00
C PHE A 65 4.08 -8.71 -5.25
N LEU A 66 5.21 -9.13 -5.83
CA LEU A 66 5.31 -10.10 -6.92
C LEU A 66 5.73 -11.49 -6.43
#